data_AF-A0A533ZJN0-F1
#
_entry.id   AF-A0A533ZJN0-F1
#
_cell.length_a   1.000
_cell.length_b   1.000
_cell.length_c   1.000
_cell.angle_alpha   90.00
_cell.angle_beta   90.00
_cell.angle_gamma   90.00
#
_symmetry.space_group_name_H-M   'P 1'
#
loop_
_entity.id
_entity.type
_entity.pdbx_description
1 polymer ?
#
loop_
_entity_poly.entity_id
_entity_poly.type
_entity_poly.pdbx_seq_one_letter_code
_entity_poly.pdbx_strand_id
1 'polypeptide(L)' 'GRWRVVFKRSMETRDPDNDAAFGPGRMQTVAFAVWNGENKERNGQKAIAPWLQLIIDPIPSERVEK' A
#
# COMPACT_ATOMS: atom_id res chain seq x y z
N GLY A 1 -0.99 -13.25 19.78
CA GLY A 1 -0.35 -11.91 19.78
C GLY A 1 -0.96 -11.04 18.69
N ARG A 2 -0.57 -9.76 18.57
CA ARG A 2 -1.00 -8.88 17.47
C ARG A 2 0.24 -8.33 16.76
N TRP A 3 0.24 -8.37 15.42
CA TRP A 3 1.27 -7.74 14.61
C TRP A 3 0.93 -6.28 14.34
N ARG A 4 1.94 -5.41 14.38
CA ARG A 4 1.86 -4.03 13.93
C ARG A 4 3.01 -3.81 12.96
N VAL A 5 2.70 -3.53 11.70
CA VAL A 5 3.68 -3.38 10.62
C VAL A 5 3.39 -2.12 9.84
N VAL A 6 4.45 -1.47 9.36
CA VAL A 6 4.36 -0.30 8.49
C VAL A 6 5.17 -0.61 7.24
N PHE A 7 4.52 -0.56 6.09
CA PHE A 7 5.18 -0.64 4.79
C PHE A 7 5.48 0.78 4.32
N LYS A 8 6.73 1.04 3.94
CA LYS A 8 7.18 2.35 3.44
C LYS A 8 7.91 2.15 2.11
N ARG A 9 7.58 2.99 1.13
CA ARG A 9 8.29 3.14 -0.15
C ARG A 9 8.30 4.59 -0.59
N SER A 10 9.13 4.92 -1.58
CA SER A 10 9.04 6.20 -2.29
C SER A 10 7.76 6.27 -3.13
N MET A 11 7.26 7.49 -3.35
CA MET A 11 6.19 7.73 -4.34
C MET A 11 6.71 7.50 -5.75
N GLU A 12 7.95 7.91 -6.03
CA GLU A 12 8.65 7.63 -7.28
C GLU A 12 9.14 6.19 -7.32
N THR A 13 8.90 5.50 -8.44
CA THR A 13 9.41 4.16 -8.72
C THR A 13 10.56 4.22 -9.72
N ARG A 14 11.49 3.26 -9.61
CA ARG A 14 12.56 3.02 -10.59
C ARG A 14 12.17 2.02 -11.69
N ASP A 15 11.03 1.34 -11.53
CA ASP A 15 10.53 0.30 -12.42
C ASP A 15 9.03 0.55 -12.70
N PRO A 16 8.71 1.57 -13.53
CA PRO A 16 7.33 1.99 -13.77
C PRO A 16 6.49 0.95 -14.52
N ASP A 17 7.13 -0.04 -15.16
CA ASP A 17 6.44 -1.09 -15.90
C ASP A 17 5.89 -2.18 -14.96
N ASN A 18 6.50 -2.36 -13.79
CA ASN A 18 6.13 -3.42 -12.83
C ASN A 18 5.56 -2.89 -11.51
N ASP A 19 5.90 -1.67 -11.11
CA ASP A 19 5.44 -1.09 -9.86
C ASP A 19 4.12 -0.34 -9.98
N ALA A 20 3.34 -0.37 -8.90
CA ALA A 20 2.23 0.55 -8.74
C ALA A 20 2.74 2.01 -8.73
N ALA A 21 2.15 2.85 -9.58
CA ALA A 21 2.42 4.28 -9.64
C ALA A 21 1.54 5.04 -8.63
N PHE A 22 2.16 5.66 -7.62
CA PHE A 22 1.48 6.49 -6.64
C PHE A 22 1.63 7.97 -6.98
N GLY A 23 0.53 8.72 -6.83
CA GLY A 23 0.54 10.17 -7.00
C GLY A 23 -0.58 10.82 -6.20
N PRO A 24 -0.40 12.04 -5.69
CA PRO A 24 -1.46 12.72 -4.94
C PRO A 24 -2.67 13.02 -5.82
N GLY A 25 -3.87 12.95 -5.22
CA GLY A 25 -5.15 13.15 -5.90
C GLY A 25 -5.55 12.05 -6.89
N ARG A 26 -4.67 11.06 -7.14
CA ARG A 26 -4.95 9.94 -8.05
C ARG A 26 -5.69 8.83 -7.32
N MET A 27 -6.90 8.51 -7.79
CA MET A 27 -7.64 7.34 -7.34
C MET A 27 -6.97 6.06 -7.83
N GLN A 28 -6.67 5.17 -6.89
CA GLN A 28 -5.96 3.91 -7.12
C GLN A 28 -6.69 2.78 -6.39
N THR A 29 -6.40 1.54 -6.75
CA THR A 29 -6.95 0.37 -6.06
C THR A 29 -5.87 -0.32 -5.22
N VAL A 30 -6.21 -0.68 -3.99
CA VAL A 30 -5.34 -1.43 -3.08
C VAL A 30 -6.09 -2.63 -2.51
N ALA A 31 -5.38 -3.73 -2.28
CA ALA A 31 -5.88 -4.88 -1.55
C ALA A 31 -4.80 -5.40 -0.60
N PHE A 32 -5.22 -6.12 0.43
CA PHE A 32 -4.32 -6.68 1.44
C PHE A 32 -4.51 -8.18 1.51
N ALA A 33 -3.43 -8.90 1.78
CA ALA A 33 -3.48 -10.31 2.11
C ALA A 33 -2.61 -10.61 3.33
N VAL A 34 -3.09 -11.51 4.19
CA VAL A 34 -2.41 -11.88 5.43
C VAL A 34 -2.33 -13.41 5.51
N TRP A 35 -1.16 -13.90 5.88
CA TRP A 35 -0.89 -15.31 6.09
C TRP A 35 -0.67 -15.57 7.58
N ASN A 36 -1.44 -16.50 8.15
CA ASN A 36 -1.21 -17.01 9.48
C ASN A 36 -0.23 -18.19 9.45
N GLY A 37 1.02 -17.94 9.83
CA GLY A 37 2.07 -18.96 9.89
C GLY A 37 1.79 -20.10 10.88
N GLU A 38 1.04 -19.86 11.96
CA GLU A 38 0.62 -20.91 12.90
C GLU A 38 -0.34 -21.90 12.22
N ASN A 39 -1.23 -21.39 11.36
CA ASN A 39 -2.10 -22.19 10.50
C ASN A 39 -1.37 -22.72 9.24
N LYS A 40 -0.04 -22.58 9.19
CA LYS A 40 0.82 -22.95 8.06
C LYS A 40 0.36 -22.32 6.75
N GLU A 41 -0.26 -21.15 6.73
CA GLU A 41 -0.72 -20.51 5.50
C GLU A 41 0.47 -20.10 4.59
N ARG A 42 0.33 -20.33 3.28
CA ARG A 42 1.35 -20.03 2.25
C ARG A 42 0.72 -19.93 0.87
N ASN A 43 1.39 -19.23 -0.06
CA ASN A 43 0.97 -19.08 -1.45
C ASN A 43 -0.47 -18.54 -1.57
N GLY A 44 -1.39 -19.32 -2.15
CA GLY A 44 -2.81 -18.98 -2.29
C GLY A 44 -3.63 -19.11 -1.00
N GLN A 45 -3.14 -19.83 0.02
CA GLN A 45 -3.82 -19.99 1.30
C GLN A 45 -3.53 -18.79 2.18
N LYS A 46 -4.47 -17.83 2.21
CA LYS A 46 -4.38 -16.56 2.93
C LYS A 46 -5.76 -15.94 3.09
N ALA A 47 -5.92 -15.07 4.07
CA ALA A 47 -7.05 -14.15 4.11
C ALA A 47 -6.78 -12.96 3.18
N ILE A 48 -7.81 -12.48 2.47
CA ILE A 48 -7.72 -11.32 1.58
C ILE A 48 -8.78 -10.27 1.93
N ALA A 49 -8.44 -9.00 1.71
CA ALA A 49 -9.41 -7.93 1.63
C ALA A 49 -9.89 -7.77 0.17
N PRO A 50 -11.13 -7.27 -0.06
CA PRO A 50 -11.54 -6.85 -1.40
C PRO A 50 -10.69 -5.67 -1.90
N TRP A 51 -10.83 -5.33 -3.18
CA TRP A 51 -10.27 -4.10 -3.71
C TRP A 51 -10.88 -2.88 -3.03
N LEU A 52 -10.03 -2.03 -2.48
CA LEU A 52 -10.37 -0.76 -1.85
C LEU A 52 -9.87 0.38 -2.71
N GLN A 53 -10.59 1.51 -2.69
CA GLN A 53 -10.11 2.74 -3.30
C GLN A 53 -9.13 3.44 -2.36
N LEU A 54 -7.99 3.84 -2.90
CA LEU A 54 -6.94 4.60 -2.24
C LEU A 54 -6.79 5.94 -2.96
N ILE A 55 -6.93 7.02 -2.20
CA ILE A 55 -6.55 8.37 -2.61
C ILE A 55 -5.47 8.85 -1.64
N ILE A 56 -4.38 9.36 -2.19
CA ILE A 56 -3.32 10.00 -1.41
C ILE A 56 -3.57 11.50 -1.49
N ASP A 57 -3.78 12.14 -0.35
CA ASP A 57 -4.03 13.58 -0.32
C ASP A 57 -2.80 14.34 -0.85
N PRO A 58 -3.01 15.44 -1.59
CA PRO A 58 -1.94 16.36 -1.95
C PRO A 58 -1.29 16.91 -0.69
N ILE A 59 0.03 17.08 -0.73
CA ILE A 59 0.71 17.88 0.29
C ILE A 59 0.20 19.31 0.11
N PRO A 60 -0.45 19.92 1.12
CA PRO A 60 -0.90 21.30 1.02
C PRO A 60 0.31 22.20 0.74
N SER A 61 0.13 23.17 -0.17
CA SER A 61 1.19 24.08 -0.63
C SER A 61 1.82 24.95 0.46
N GLU A 62 1.31 24.92 1.69
CA GLU A 62 1.75 25.77 2.80
C GLU A 62 2.95 25.24 3.60
N ARG A 63 3.44 24.02 3.32
CA ARG A 63 4.67 23.50 3.97
C ARG A 63 5.93 23.67 3.13
N VAL A 64 5.95 24.68 2.27
CA VAL A 64 7.17 25.24 1.68
C VAL A 64 7.29 26.69 2.15
N GLU A 65 7.43 26.88 3.46
CA GLU A 65 7.91 28.16 3.98
C GLU A 65 9.00 27.90 5.04
N LYS A 66 10.23 28.23 4.62
CA LYS A 66 11.54 28.27 5.29
C LYS A 66 12.24 26.95 5.65
#